data_AF-A0A928XJR1-F1
#
_entry.id   AF-A0A928XJR1-F1
#
_cell.length_a   1.000
_cell.length_b   1.000
_cell.length_c   1.000
_cell.angle_alpha   90.00
_cell.angle_beta   90.00
_cell.angle_gamma   90.00
#
_symmetry.space_group_name_H-M   'P 1'
#
loop_
_entity.id
_entity.type
_entity.pdbx_description
1 polymer ?
#
loop_
_entity_poly.entity_id
_entity_poly.type
_entity_poly.pdbx_seq_one_letter_code
_entity_poly.pdbx_strand_id
1 'polypeptide(L)' 'MLDKLLDTFFHLPTLIVMAAIALVVLWHVYGLGVNLGDGFVRLSSNRGSITVHWDNGCCELLW' A
#
# COMPACT_ATOMS: atom_id res chain seq x y z
N MET A 1 27.59 -17.62 0.25
CA MET A 1 26.36 -17.47 1.09
C MET A 1 26.33 -16.12 1.81
N LEU A 2 27.49 -15.56 2.17
CA LEU A 2 27.64 -14.21 2.70
C LEU A 2 27.28 -13.11 1.67
N ASP A 3 27.56 -13.36 0.38
CA ASP A 3 27.32 -12.41 -0.72
C ASP A 3 25.83 -12.09 -0.92
N LYS A 4 24.96 -13.11 -0.80
CA LYS A 4 23.49 -12.93 -0.87
C LYS A 4 22.93 -12.15 0.32
N LEU A 5 23.56 -12.27 1.49
CA LEU A 5 23.16 -11.49 2.67
C LEU A 5 23.51 -10.02 2.44
N LEU A 6 24.73 -9.73 2.00
CA LEU A 6 25.19 -8.35 1.77
C LEU A 6 24.35 -7.62 0.71
N ASP A 7 24.05 -8.27 -0.41
CA ASP A 7 23.16 -7.70 -1.45
C ASP A 7 21.76 -7.43 -0.91
N THR A 8 21.20 -8.37 -0.15
CA THR A 8 19.86 -8.18 0.43
C THR A 8 19.84 -7.01 1.42
N PHE A 9 20.87 -6.86 2.26
CA PHE A 9 20.97 -5.73 3.20
C PHE A 9 21.21 -4.37 2.53
N PHE A 10 21.87 -4.33 1.36
CA PHE A 10 22.07 -3.09 0.59
C PHE A 10 20.82 -2.68 -0.19
N HIS A 11 20.08 -3.66 -0.73
CA HIS A 11 18.91 -3.38 -1.56
C HIS A 11 17.64 -3.14 -0.74
N LEU A 12 17.51 -3.72 0.45
CA LEU A 12 16.29 -3.63 1.24
C LEU A 12 15.99 -2.20 1.72
N PRO A 13 16.95 -1.40 2.22
CA PRO A 13 16.71 0.02 2.53
C PRO A 13 16.32 0.81 1.28
N THR A 14 16.99 0.54 0.15
CA THR A 14 16.75 1.23 -1.12
C THR A 14 15.34 0.91 -1.66
N LEU A 15 14.92 -0.35 -1.57
CA LEU A 15 13.56 -0.80 -1.92
C LEU A 15 12.49 -0.15 -1.04
N ILE A 16 12.73 -0.07 0.27
CA ILE A 16 11.81 0.61 1.21
C ILE A 16 11.67 2.09 0.84
N VAL A 17 12.77 2.78 0.55
CA VAL A 17 12.75 4.20 0.14
C VAL A 17 12.00 4.38 -1.18
N MET A 18 12.26 3.53 -2.18
CA MET A 18 11.54 3.59 -3.46
C MET A 18 10.04 3.31 -3.31
N ALA A 19 9.66 2.36 -2.46
CA ALA A 19 8.26 2.07 -2.15
C ALA A 19 7.57 3.25 -1.46
N ALA A 20 8.25 3.92 -0.52
CA ALA A 20 7.73 5.12 0.15
C ALA A 20 7.55 6.29 -0.84
N ILE A 21 8.55 6.54 -1.70
CA ILE A 21 8.45 7.58 -2.75
C ILE A 21 7.28 7.27 -3.69
N ALA A 22 7.14 6.02 -4.13
CA ALA A 22 6.03 5.62 -4.99
C ALA A 22 4.66 5.87 -4.32
N LEU A 23 4.53 5.56 -3.03
CA LEU A 23 3.34 5.85 -2.23
C LEU A 23 3.03 7.35 -2.17
N VAL A 24 4.04 8.20 -1.92
CA VAL A 24 3.87 9.66 -1.86
C VAL A 24 3.49 10.22 -3.23
N VAL A 25 4.13 9.77 -4.31
CA VAL A 25 3.79 10.19 -5.67
C VAL A 25 2.37 9.76 -6.04
N LEU A 26 1.98 8.52 -5.71
CA LEU A 26 0.62 8.03 -5.93
C LEU A 26 -0.41 8.86 -5.15
N TRP A 27 -0.11 9.22 -3.90
CA TRP A 27 -0.94 10.11 -3.10
C TRP A 27 -1.09 11.49 -3.77
N HIS A 28 0.01 12.15 -4.13
CA HIS A 28 -0.02 13.52 -4.67
C HIS A 28 -0.57 13.61 -6.09
N VAL A 29 -0.24 12.67 -6.97
CA VAL A 29 -0.61 12.71 -8.39
C VAL A 29 -2.05 12.24 -8.62
N TYR A 30 -2.48 11.19 -7.92
CA TYR A 30 -3.80 10.59 -8.13
C TYR A 30 -4.82 10.98 -7.04
N GLY A 31 -4.41 11.78 -6.06
CA GLY A 31 -5.26 12.08 -4.89
C GLY A 31 -5.65 10.79 -4.15
N LEU A 32 -4.76 9.80 -4.15
CA LEU A 32 -5.02 8.51 -3.52
C LEU A 32 -5.00 8.68 -1.99
N GLY A 33 -6.17 8.67 -1.39
CA GLY A 33 -6.36 8.56 0.05
C GLY A 33 -6.56 7.11 0.46
N VAL A 34 -5.79 6.65 1.44
CA VAL A 34 -6.00 5.36 2.09
C VAL A 34 -6.63 5.62 3.45
N ASN A 35 -7.85 5.12 3.67
CA ASN A 35 -8.51 5.16 4.96
C ASN A 35 -8.59 3.73 5.53
N LEU A 36 -7.99 3.55 6.71
CA LEU A 36 -8.01 2.32 7.47
C LEU A 36 -9.04 2.48 8.60
N GLY A 37 -9.92 1.51 8.75
CA GLY A 37 -10.84 1.43 9.88
C GLY A 37 -10.96 0.01 10.39
N ASP A 38 -11.68 -0.15 11.50
CA ASP A 38 -11.85 -1.47 12.11
C ASP A 38 -12.75 -2.31 11.19
N GLY A 39 -12.17 -3.34 10.57
CA GLY A 39 -12.89 -4.17 9.60
C GLY A 39 -12.91 -3.64 8.15
N PHE A 40 -12.16 -2.58 7.79
CA PHE A 40 -12.09 -2.14 6.39
C PHE A 40 -10.83 -1.38 5.98
N VAL A 41 -10.53 -1.43 4.68
CA VAL A 41 -9.61 -0.53 3.96
C VAL A 41 -10.35 0.12 2.81
N ARG A 42 -10.33 1.45 2.76
CA ARG A 42 -10.84 2.23 1.63
C ARG A 42 -9.70 2.91 0.91
N LEU A 43 -9.60 2.64 -0.39
CA LEU A 43 -8.74 3.33 -1.34
C LEU A 43 -9.62 4.33 -2.12
N SER A 44 -9.51 5.61 -1.80
CA SER A 44 -10.21 6.69 -2.51
C SER A 44 -9.27 7.43 -3.45
N SER A 45 -9.74 7.78 -4.63
CA SER A 45 -9.05 8.65 -5.61
C SER A 45 -9.99 9.75 -6.06
N ASN A 46 -9.48 10.70 -6.85
CA ASN A 46 -10.30 11.69 -7.54
C ASN A 46 -11.29 11.09 -8.57
N ARG A 47 -11.19 9.79 -8.89
CA ARG A 47 -12.08 9.09 -9.84
C ARG A 47 -13.10 8.17 -9.19
N GLY A 48 -13.07 7.99 -7.88
CA GLY A 48 -13.92 7.05 -7.16
C GLY A 48 -13.20 6.38 -6.00
N SER A 49 -13.89 5.48 -5.29
CA SER A 49 -13.34 4.80 -4.12
C SER A 49 -13.63 3.32 -4.13
N ILE A 50 -12.62 2.50 -3.84
CA ILE A 50 -12.75 1.06 -3.63
C ILE A 50 -12.68 0.81 -2.13
N THR A 51 -13.65 0.09 -1.56
CA THR A 51 -13.62 -0.31 -0.16
C THR A 51 -13.59 -1.82 -0.05
N VAL A 52 -12.60 -2.35 0.67
CA VAL A 52 -12.54 -3.74 1.08
C VAL A 52 -13.00 -3.79 2.53
N HIS A 53 -14.13 -4.43 2.78
CA HIS A 53 -14.61 -4.74 4.12
C HIS A 53 -14.26 -6.18 4.46
N TRP A 54 -13.92 -6.43 5.72
CA TRP A 54 -13.84 -7.78 6.27
C TRP A 54 -14.63 -7.85 7.57
N ASP A 55 -15.64 -8.71 7.58
CA ASP A 55 -16.42 -9.04 8.76
C ASP A 55 -16.53 -10.56 8.87
N ASN A 56 -16.31 -11.10 10.06
CA ASN A 56 -16.37 -12.54 10.36
C ASN A 56 -15.55 -13.44 9.41
N GLY A 57 -14.43 -12.95 8.87
CA GLY A 57 -13.56 -13.70 7.96
C GLY A 57 -14.00 -13.74 6.49
N CYS A 58 -15.08 -13.05 6.14
CA CYS A 58 -15.49 -12.81 4.75
C CYS A 58 -14.99 -11.45 4.28
N CYS A 59 -14.45 -11.38 3.06
CA CYS A 59 -14.01 -10.13 2.43
C CYS A 59 -15.02 -9.70 1.35
N GLU A 60 -15.61 -8.52 1.49
CA GLU A 60 -16.48 -7.92 0.48
C GLU A 60 -15.80 -6.71 -0.16
N LEU A 61 -15.84 -6.65 -1.49
CA LEU A 61 -15.28 -5.55 -2.26
C LEU A 61 -16.41 -4.69 -2.82
N LEU A 62 -16.51 -3.47 -2.31
CA LEU A 62 -17.51 -2.48 -2.70
C LEU A 62 -16.83 -1.43 -3.60
N TRP A 63 -17.41 -1.20 -4.79
CA TRP A 63 -16.89 -0.31 -5.83
C TRP A 63 -17.86 0.84 -6.11
#